data_AF-Q0BY13-F1
#
_entry.id   AF-Q0BY13-F1
#
_cell.length_a   1.000
_cell.length_b   1.000
_cell.length_c   1.000
_cell.angle_alpha   90.00
_cell.angle_beta   90.00
_cell.angle_gamma   90.00
#
_symmetry.space_group_name_H-M   'P 1'
#
loop_
_entity.id
_entity.type
_entity.pdbx_description
1 polymer ?
#
loop_
_entity_poly.entity_id
_entity_poly.type
_entity_poly.pdbx_seq_one_letter_code
_entity_poly.pdbx_strand_id
1 'polypeptide(L)'
;MDWIQSGKVRARITEDGALEVTCTGLTTQTKYYKTLLKEFFRKDFPRLRPGYGDYSVHIVMEHLGDAPWMDLDNLAKALLDSLCGNVFEDDHQVARLLVERRAAERDGIWMLAEAMEG
;
A
#
# COMPACT_ATOMS: atom_id res chain seq x y z
N MET A 1 -1.98 11.25 -12.34
CA MET A 1 -0.96 12.18 -11.80
C MET A 1 0.43 11.57 -11.92
N ASP A 2 1.48 12.39 -11.81
CA ASP A 2 2.87 11.92 -11.82
C ASP A 2 3.22 11.12 -10.56
N TRP A 3 4.23 10.27 -10.68
CA TRP A 3 4.79 9.52 -9.55
C TRP A 3 5.55 10.45 -8.62
N ILE A 4 5.26 10.33 -7.32
CA ILE A 4 6.03 10.94 -6.24
C ILE A 4 6.86 9.83 -5.61
N GLN A 5 8.17 10.03 -5.52
CA GLN A 5 9.12 9.02 -5.05
C GLN A 5 9.97 9.58 -3.89
N SER A 6 10.15 8.77 -2.85
CA SER A 6 11.04 9.02 -1.72
C SER A 6 11.71 7.71 -1.30
N GLY A 7 13.02 7.64 -1.50
CA GLY A 7 13.80 6.43 -1.22
C GLY A 7 13.26 5.21 -1.98
N LYS A 8 12.78 4.22 -1.22
CA LYS A 8 12.25 2.95 -1.75
C LYS A 8 10.76 3.00 -2.09
N VAL A 9 10.05 4.06 -1.72
CA VAL A 9 8.61 4.19 -1.93
C VAL A 9 8.35 5.14 -3.07
N ARG A 10 7.39 4.78 -3.91
CA ARG A 10 6.73 5.70 -4.83
C ARG A 10 5.22 5.52 -4.76
N ALA A 11 4.49 6.58 -4.96
CA ALA A 11 3.04 6.51 -5.10
C ALA A 11 2.54 7.52 -6.15
N ARG A 12 1.32 7.30 -6.63
CA ARG A 12 0.58 8.26 -7.45
C ARG A 12 -0.90 8.12 -7.22
N ILE A 13 -1.64 9.16 -7.60
CA ILE A 13 -3.07 9.05 -7.85
C ILE A 13 -3.26 8.76 -9.34
N THR A 14 -3.92 7.65 -9.62
CA THR A 14 -4.27 7.21 -10.98
C THR A 14 -5.34 8.13 -11.57
N GLU A 15 -5.67 7.95 -12.85
CA GLU A 15 -6.64 8.82 -13.54
C GLU A 15 -8.08 8.64 -13.01
N ASP A 16 -8.39 7.42 -12.59
CA ASP A 16 -9.62 6.98 -11.92
C ASP A 16 -9.66 7.32 -10.41
N GLY A 17 -8.63 8.00 -9.89
CA GLY A 17 -8.60 8.49 -8.51
C GLY A 17 -8.13 7.48 -7.47
N ALA A 18 -7.69 6.29 -7.89
CA ALA A 18 -7.09 5.30 -7.02
C ALA A 18 -5.69 5.71 -6.54
N LEU A 19 -5.33 5.28 -5.34
CA LEU A 19 -3.97 5.39 -4.84
C LEU A 19 -3.18 4.15 -5.22
N GLU A 20 -2.15 4.32 -6.04
CA GLU A 20 -1.19 3.27 -6.36
C GLU A 20 0.12 3.51 -5.62
N VAL A 21 0.64 2.49 -4.93
CA VAL A 21 1.88 2.54 -4.16
C VAL A 21 2.79 1.39 -4.59
N THR A 22 4.09 1.67 -4.71
CA THR A 22 5.13 0.65 -4.87
C THR A 22 6.24 0.88 -3.86
N CYS A 23 6.69 -0.18 -3.20
CA CYS A 23 7.88 -0.21 -2.37
C CYS A 23 8.88 -1.23 -2.94
N THR A 24 10.09 -0.81 -3.26
CA THR A 24 11.13 -1.71 -3.77
C THR A 24 11.87 -2.42 -2.63
N GLY A 25 12.16 -3.70 -2.84
CA GLY A 25 12.86 -4.57 -1.90
C GLY A 25 11.94 -5.16 -0.85
N LEU A 26 12.22 -6.41 -0.48
CA LEU A 26 11.52 -7.12 0.58
C LEU A 26 12.33 -7.15 1.87
N THR A 27 11.61 -7.08 2.99
CA THR A 27 12.09 -7.36 4.33
C THR A 27 11.00 -8.12 5.09
N THR A 28 11.41 -9.04 5.97
CA THR A 28 10.52 -9.77 6.89
C THR A 28 10.00 -8.90 8.03
N GLN A 29 10.53 -7.69 8.19
CA GLN A 29 10.16 -6.77 9.27
C GLN A 29 8.92 -5.95 8.88
N THR A 30 7.72 -6.41 9.20
CA THR A 30 6.46 -5.71 8.85
C THR A 30 6.37 -4.28 9.39
N LYS A 31 6.91 -4.04 10.60
CA LYS A 31 7.00 -2.70 11.20
C LYS A 31 7.80 -1.70 10.35
N TYR A 32 8.76 -2.17 9.56
CA TYR A 32 9.54 -1.32 8.66
C TYR A 32 8.63 -0.66 7.63
N TYR A 33 7.75 -1.42 6.96
CA TYR A 33 6.84 -0.88 5.96
C TYR A 33 5.86 0.12 6.57
N LYS A 34 5.30 -0.19 7.76
CA LYS A 34 4.39 0.71 8.45
C LYS A 34 5.03 2.08 8.69
N THR A 35 6.24 2.12 9.24
CA THR A 35 6.96 3.38 9.49
C THR A 35 7.29 4.08 8.18
N LEU A 36 7.84 3.36 7.21
CA LEU A 36 8.27 3.89 5.92
C LEU A 36 7.12 4.58 5.17
N LEU A 37 5.97 3.90 5.03
CA LEU A 37 4.80 4.46 4.35
C LEU A 37 4.19 5.62 5.14
N LYS A 38 4.10 5.53 6.47
CA LYS A 38 3.59 6.65 7.29
C LYS A 38 4.43 7.91 7.14
N GLU A 39 5.75 7.78 7.11
CA GLU A 39 6.62 8.94 6.91
C GLU A 39 6.48 9.53 5.52
N PHE A 40 6.42 8.68 4.49
CA PHE A 40 6.23 9.10 3.10
C PHE A 40 4.92 9.88 2.90
N PHE A 41 3.78 9.34 3.36
CA PHE A 41 2.50 10.02 3.25
C PHE A 41 2.43 11.33 4.05
N ARG A 42 3.18 11.42 5.15
CA ARG A 42 3.21 12.61 5.99
C ARG A 42 4.09 13.73 5.43
N LYS A 43 5.23 13.39 4.81
CA LYS A 43 6.27 14.35 4.43
C LYS A 43 6.28 14.67 2.94
N ASP A 44 6.11 13.65 2.09
CA ASP A 44 6.46 13.72 0.68
C ASP A 44 5.22 13.68 -0.23
N PHE A 45 4.18 12.94 0.18
CA PHE A 45 2.96 12.81 -0.62
C PHE A 45 1.95 13.93 -0.30
N PRO A 46 1.26 14.50 -1.31
CA PRO A 46 0.24 15.50 -1.09
C PRO A 46 -0.85 14.94 -0.18
N ARG A 47 -1.39 15.82 0.68
CA ARG A 47 -2.42 15.44 1.63
C ARG A 47 -3.63 14.90 0.88
N LEU A 48 -3.81 13.60 0.99
CA LEU A 48 -5.02 12.91 0.60
C LEU A 48 -6.15 13.41 1.50
N ARG A 49 -7.33 13.66 0.92
CA ARG A 49 -8.54 13.94 1.69
C ARG A 49 -9.27 12.60 1.80
N PRO A 50 -9.29 11.97 2.99
CA PRO A 50 -9.99 10.71 3.16
C PRO A 50 -11.45 10.86 2.73
N GLY A 51 -11.93 9.95 1.90
CA GLY A 51 -13.35 9.84 1.61
C GLY A 51 -14.06 9.10 2.74
N TYR A 52 -15.37 9.30 2.86
CA TYR A 52 -16.24 8.56 3.78
C TYR A 52 -16.79 7.25 3.17
N GLY A 53 -16.40 6.92 1.93
CA GLY A 53 -16.86 5.73 1.22
C GLY A 53 -16.10 4.47 1.62
N ASP A 54 -16.59 3.34 1.11
CA ASP A 54 -15.91 2.06 1.20
C ASP A 54 -14.72 1.99 0.23
N TYR A 55 -13.72 1.20 0.56
CA TYR A 55 -12.50 1.02 -0.21
C TYR A 55 -12.21 -0.45 -0.48
N SER A 56 -11.69 -0.71 -1.68
CA SER A 56 -11.04 -1.96 -2.06
C SER A 56 -9.53 -1.75 -1.97
N VAL A 57 -8.84 -2.62 -1.23
CA VAL A 57 -7.38 -2.61 -1.12
C VAL A 57 -6.81 -3.92 -1.66
N HIS A 58 -5.91 -3.80 -2.61
CA HIS A 58 -5.17 -4.92 -3.19
C HIS A 58 -3.70 -4.77 -2.84
N ILE A 59 -3.15 -5.74 -2.10
CA ILE A 59 -1.75 -5.81 -1.70
C ILE A 59 -1.12 -7.00 -2.41
N VAL A 60 -0.05 -6.74 -3.15
CA VAL A 60 0.74 -7.75 -3.84
C VAL A 60 2.16 -7.72 -3.29
N MET A 61 2.59 -8.85 -2.75
CA MET A 61 3.98 -9.09 -2.41
C MET A 61 4.68 -9.66 -3.66
N GLU A 62 5.49 -8.82 -4.30
CA GLU A 62 6.31 -9.18 -5.45
C GLU A 62 7.61 -9.86 -4.98
N HIS A 63 7.92 -11.04 -5.53
CA HIS A 63 9.16 -11.75 -5.19
C HIS A 63 9.89 -12.25 -6.44
N LEU A 64 11.21 -12.16 -6.41
CA LEU A 64 12.09 -12.77 -7.40
C LEU A 64 12.48 -14.19 -6.96
N GLY A 65 12.16 -15.19 -7.77
CA GLY A 65 12.44 -16.59 -7.43
C GLY A 65 11.50 -17.13 -6.34
N ASP A 66 12.04 -17.80 -5.33
CA ASP A 66 11.24 -18.39 -4.25
C ASP A 66 10.68 -17.31 -3.32
N ALA A 67 9.38 -17.41 -3.01
CA ALA A 67 8.73 -16.46 -2.12
C ALA A 67 9.30 -16.58 -0.69
N PRO A 68 9.77 -15.49 -0.05
CA PRO A 68 10.25 -15.58 1.31
C PRO A 68 9.13 -15.96 2.28
N TRP A 69 9.51 -16.73 3.30
CA TRP A 69 8.62 -17.09 4.40
C TRP A 69 8.29 -15.84 5.21
N MET A 70 7.11 -15.30 4.94
CA MET A 70 6.59 -14.05 5.48
C MET A 70 5.12 -14.25 5.76
N ASP A 71 4.59 -13.66 6.82
CA ASP A 71 3.16 -13.70 7.08
C ASP A 71 2.46 -12.57 6.32
N LEU A 72 1.61 -12.95 5.36
CA LEU A 72 0.85 -12.00 4.53
C LEU A 72 -0.19 -11.23 5.33
N ASP A 73 -0.78 -11.83 6.37
CA ASP A 73 -1.77 -11.16 7.22
C ASP A 73 -1.10 -10.04 8.03
N ASN A 74 0.04 -10.36 8.66
CA ASN A 74 0.84 -9.38 9.38
C ASN A 74 1.39 -8.26 8.48
N LEU A 75 1.77 -8.58 7.25
CA LEU A 75 2.15 -7.58 6.25
C LEU A 75 0.96 -6.68 5.89
N ALA A 76 -0.18 -7.28 5.56
CA ALA A 76 -1.39 -6.56 5.18
C ALA A 76 -1.84 -5.61 6.29
N LYS A 77 -1.90 -6.09 7.54
CA LYS A 77 -2.22 -5.28 8.71
C LYS A 77 -1.29 -4.08 8.86
N ALA A 78 0.02 -4.29 8.71
CA ALA A 78 0.99 -3.20 8.82
C ALA A 78 0.85 -2.15 7.71
N LEU A 79 0.49 -2.57 6.50
CA LEU A 79 0.26 -1.70 5.35
C LEU A 79 -1.06 -0.92 5.48
N LEU A 80 -2.16 -1.58 5.85
CA LEU A 80 -3.45 -0.92 6.11
C LEU A 80 -3.33 0.12 7.23
N ASP A 81 -2.65 -0.22 8.33
CA ASP A 81 -2.35 0.72 9.42
C ASP A 81 -1.57 1.97 8.96
N SER A 82 -0.81 1.85 7.87
CA SER A 82 -0.03 2.96 7.31
C SER A 82 -0.85 3.86 6.40
N LEU A 83 -1.89 3.30 5.76
CA LEU A 83 -2.85 4.04 4.95
C LEU A 83 -3.91 4.72 5.82
N CYS A 84 -4.33 4.11 6.93
CA CYS A 84 -5.33 4.66 7.85
C CYS A 84 -4.88 6.03 8.39
N GLY A 85 -5.79 7.02 8.32
CA GLY A 85 -5.54 8.42 8.63
C GLY A 85 -4.85 9.23 7.51
N ASN A 86 -4.37 8.55 6.46
CA ASN A 86 -3.82 9.19 5.25
C ASN A 86 -4.77 9.02 4.06
N VAL A 87 -5.26 7.81 3.78
CA VAL A 87 -6.05 7.46 2.58
C VAL A 87 -7.53 7.33 2.90
N PHE A 88 -7.85 6.64 3.98
CA PHE A 88 -9.19 6.49 4.56
C PHE A 88 -9.13 6.89 6.04
N GLU A 89 -10.27 7.29 6.62
CA GLU A 89 -10.37 7.77 8.00
C GLU A 89 -10.19 6.62 9.00
N ASP A 90 -10.71 5.44 8.66
CA ASP A 90 -10.69 4.27 9.54
C ASP A 90 -10.59 2.94 8.77
N ASP A 91 -10.09 1.88 9.43
CA ASP A 91 -9.90 0.56 8.83
C ASP A 91 -11.23 -0.14 8.49
N HIS A 92 -12.32 0.22 9.17
CA HIS A 92 -13.66 -0.28 8.87
C HIS A 92 -14.15 0.07 7.46
N GLN A 93 -13.56 1.10 6.83
CA GLN A 93 -13.90 1.50 5.47
C GLN A 93 -13.33 0.53 4.42
N VAL A 94 -12.44 -0.40 4.80
CA VAL A 94 -11.92 -1.40 3.87
C VAL A 94 -12.93 -2.54 3.72
N ALA A 95 -13.84 -2.42 2.75
CA ALA A 95 -14.87 -3.40 2.47
C ALA A 95 -14.36 -4.62 1.69
N ARG A 96 -13.25 -4.46 0.95
CA ARG A 96 -12.60 -5.56 0.23
C ARG A 96 -11.08 -5.52 0.42
N LEU A 97 -10.50 -6.66 0.78
CA LEU A 97 -9.06 -6.84 0.90
C LEU A 97 -8.62 -8.07 0.10
N LEU A 98 -7.71 -7.87 -0.85
CA LEU A 98 -7.00 -8.95 -1.56
C LEU A 98 -5.52 -8.87 -1.21
N VAL A 99 -4.96 -9.97 -0.70
CA VAL A 99 -3.54 -10.07 -0.38
C VAL A 99 -2.99 -11.29 -1.06
N GLU A 100 -1.98 -11.11 -1.92
CA GLU A 100 -1.39 -12.21 -2.67
C GLU A 100 0.12 -12.08 -2.83
N ARG A 101 0.73 -13.20 -3.20
CA ARG A 101 2.13 -13.25 -3.66
C ARG A 101 2.14 -13.33 -5.16
N ARG A 102 3.05 -12.60 -5.79
CA ARG A 102 3.23 -12.64 -7.23
C ARG A 102 4.70 -12.76 -7.55
N ALA A 103 5.06 -13.74 -8.37
CA ALA A 103 6.38 -13.80 -8.96
C ALA A 103 6.59 -12.57 -9.86
N ALA A 104 7.74 -11.91 -9.72
CA ALA A 104 8.06 -10.70 -10.46
C ALA A 104 9.56 -10.64 -10.77
N GLU A 105 9.97 -9.68 -11.59
CA GLU A 105 11.39 -9.44 -11.92
C GLU A 105 12.17 -8.80 -10.77
N ARG A 106 11.48 -8.38 -9.70
CA ARG A 106 12.08 -7.73 -8.54
C ARG A 106 11.27 -8.02 -7.28
N ASP A 107 11.97 -7.97 -6.15
CA ASP A 107 11.36 -7.99 -4.83
C ASP A 107 10.70 -6.64 -4.51
N GLY A 108 9.50 -6.66 -3.95
CA GLY A 108 8.83 -5.45 -3.49
C GLY A 108 7.40 -5.68 -3.02
N ILE A 109 6.76 -4.58 -2.67
CA ILE A 109 5.33 -4.52 -2.39
C ILE A 109 4.70 -3.60 -3.43
N TRP A 110 3.63 -4.05 -4.05
CA TRP A 110 2.73 -3.21 -4.81
C TRP A 110 1.38 -3.16 -4.09
N MET A 111 0.73 -2.00 -4.12
CA MET A 111 -0.55 -1.81 -3.48
C MET A 111 -1.42 -0.85 -4.28
N LEU A 112 -2.70 -1.15 -4.35
CA LEU A 112 -3.72 -0.29 -4.93
C LEU A 112 -4.87 -0.14 -3.94
N ALA A 113 -5.29 1.09 -3.68
CA ALA A 113 -6.45 1.41 -2.87
C ALA A 113 -7.43 2.25 -3.70
N GLU A 114 -8.64 1.73 -3.88
CA GLU A 114 -9.66 2.26 -4.78
C GLU A 114 -10.93 2.53 -3.97
N ALA A 115 -11.54 3.71 -4.15
CA ALA A 115 -12.86 3.95 -3.61
C ALA A 115 -13.88 3.05 -4.34
N MET A 116 -14.76 2.42 -3.60
CA MET A 116 -15.85 1.62 -4.15
C MET A 116 -17.05 2.55 -4.36
N GLU A 117 -17.52 2.64 -5.60
CA GLU A 117 -18.85 3.22 -5.86
C GLU A 117 -19.90 2.24 -5.32
N GLY A 118 -20.73 2.73 -4.39
CA GLY A 118 -21.88 2.00 -3.84
C GLY A 118 -23.11 2.08 -4.75
#